data_AF-A0A0V0H9X6-F1
#
_entry.id   AF-A0A0V0H9X6-F1
#
_cell.length_a   1.000
_cell.length_b   1.000
_cell.length_c   1.000
_cell.angle_alpha   90.00
_cell.angle_beta   90.00
_cell.angle_gamma   90.00
#
_symmetry.space_group_name_H-M   'P 1'
#
loop_
_entity.id
_entity.type
_entity.pdbx_description
1 polymer ?
#
loop_
_entity_poly.entity_id
_entity_poly.type
_entity_poly.pdbx_seq_one_letter_code
_entity_poly.pdbx_strand_id
1 'polypeptide(L)'
;MLFSLLCQIAFCSSLSHLCLKDQALALLQFKHMFTIDAYSTLLSWNKSIDCCSWDGVHCDEMTGQVTELNLTCSKLQGKFHSNSSLFQLSNLKRLDLS
;
A
#
# COMPACT_ATOMS: atom_id res chain seq x y z
N MET A 1 24.71 28.03 -24.35
CA MET A 1 23.93 28.38 -23.14
C MET A 1 22.46 27.90 -23.19
N LEU A 2 21.92 27.44 -24.33
CA LEU A 2 20.56 26.85 -24.41
C LEU A 2 20.53 25.32 -24.21
N PHE A 3 21.67 24.65 -24.41
CA PHE A 3 21.75 23.17 -24.37
C PHE A 3 21.69 22.59 -22.94
N SER A 4 22.07 23.39 -21.93
CA SER A 4 22.07 22.98 -20.52
C SER A 4 20.67 22.89 -19.91
N LEU A 5 19.68 23.63 -20.46
CA LEU A 5 18.29 23.56 -19.99
C LEU A 5 17.58 22.27 -20.42
N LEU A 6 17.98 21.67 -21.55
CA LEU A 6 17.38 20.42 -22.04
C LEU A 6 17.76 19.21 -21.16
N CYS A 7 18.84 19.30 -20.38
CA CYS A 7 19.23 18.27 -19.42
C CYS A 7 18.40 18.34 -18.13
N GLN A 8 17.86 19.51 -17.77
CA GLN A 8 17.02 19.65 -16.57
C GLN A 8 15.61 19.08 -16.76
N ILE A 9 15.08 19.08 -17.98
CA ILE A 9 13.85 18.35 -18.34
C ILE A 9 14.08 16.83 -18.47
N ALA A 10 15.34 16.39 -18.52
CA ALA A 10 15.71 14.97 -18.53
C ALA A 10 15.86 14.37 -17.12
N PHE A 11 15.71 15.17 -16.05
CA PHE A 11 15.40 14.60 -14.75
C PHE A 11 13.91 14.25 -14.76
N CYS A 12 13.64 13.06 -15.29
CA CYS A 12 12.36 12.39 -15.23
C CYS A 12 11.80 12.61 -13.83
N SER A 13 10.73 13.39 -13.73
CA SER A 13 9.87 13.33 -12.56
C SER A 13 9.60 11.86 -12.37
N SER A 14 10.16 11.24 -11.33
CA SER A 14 9.63 9.98 -10.82
C SER A 14 8.20 10.35 -10.43
N LEU A 15 7.27 10.21 -11.37
CA LEU A 15 5.87 10.30 -11.09
C LEU A 15 5.66 9.12 -10.17
N SER A 16 5.69 9.36 -8.86
CA SER A 16 5.37 8.33 -7.90
C SER A 16 3.97 7.89 -8.30
N HIS A 17 3.84 6.70 -8.87
CA HIS A 17 2.55 6.17 -9.23
C HIS A 17 1.80 5.97 -7.93
N LEU A 18 0.89 6.89 -7.64
CA LEU A 18 0.15 6.93 -6.39
C LEU A 18 -0.69 5.67 -6.28
N CYS A 19 -0.89 5.23 -5.05
CA CYS A 19 -1.78 4.13 -4.75
C CYS A 19 -3.17 4.40 -5.33
N LEU A 20 -3.74 3.38 -6.00
CA LEU A 20 -5.11 3.47 -6.48
C LEU A 20 -6.07 3.64 -5.30
N LYS A 21 -6.96 4.64 -5.40
CA LYS A 21 -7.88 5.02 -4.32
C LYS A 21 -8.74 3.85 -3.83
N ASP A 22 -9.17 2.98 -4.74
CA ASP A 22 -9.98 1.80 -4.40
C ASP A 22 -9.16 0.75 -3.64
N GLN A 23 -7.87 0.61 -3.94
CA GLN A 23 -6.98 -0.29 -3.21
C GLN A 23 -6.69 0.24 -1.80
N ALA A 24 -6.42 1.54 -1.65
CA ALA A 24 -6.31 2.17 -0.34
C ALA A 24 -7.58 1.96 0.51
N LEU A 25 -8.75 2.10 -0.10
CA LEU A 25 -10.03 1.87 0.58
C LEU A 25 -10.21 0.40 0.97
N ALA A 26 -9.90 -0.54 0.08
CA ALA A 26 -9.98 -1.97 0.35
C ALA A 26 -9.07 -2.39 1.52
N LEU A 27 -7.85 -1.83 1.58
CA LEU A 27 -6.92 -2.03 2.69
C LEU A 27 -7.46 -1.45 4.01
N LEU A 28 -8.03 -0.25 4.00
CA LEU A 28 -8.65 0.33 5.21
C LEU A 28 -9.84 -0.50 5.70
N GLN A 29 -10.66 -1.02 4.79
CA GLN A 29 -11.73 -1.96 5.13
C GLN A 29 -11.18 -3.27 5.70
N PHE A 30 -10.07 -3.76 5.16
CA PHE A 30 -9.40 -4.98 5.64
C PHE A 30 -8.89 -4.80 7.06
N LYS A 31 -8.29 -3.63 7.37
CA LYS A 31 -7.86 -3.24 8.72
C LYS A 31 -8.99 -3.32 9.75
N HIS A 32 -10.23 -2.97 9.39
CA HIS A 32 -11.37 -3.03 10.31
C HIS A 32 -11.79 -4.46 10.72
N MET A 33 -11.27 -5.50 10.07
CA MET A 33 -11.52 -6.89 10.44
C MET A 33 -10.72 -7.34 11.67
N PHE A 34 -9.69 -6.56 12.05
CA PHE A 34 -8.78 -6.89 13.14
C PHE A 34 -8.87 -5.89 14.29
N THR A 35 -8.68 -6.38 15.50
CA THR A 35 -8.36 -5.55 16.66
C THR A 35 -6.91 -5.12 16.53
N ILE A 36 -6.69 -3.80 16.49
CA ILE A 36 -5.37 -3.21 16.29
C ILE A 36 -4.72 -2.96 17.65
N ASP A 37 -3.55 -3.56 17.88
CA ASP A 37 -2.75 -3.25 19.05
C ASP A 37 -1.86 -2.00 18.84
N ALA A 38 -1.26 -1.50 19.91
CA ALA A 38 -0.43 -0.29 19.87
C ALA A 38 0.91 -0.46 19.14
N TYR A 39 1.25 -1.67 18.71
CA TYR A 39 2.53 -1.98 18.05
C TYR A 39 2.33 -2.53 16.63
N SER A 40 1.10 -2.52 16.14
CA SER A 40 0.72 -3.13 14.88
C SER A 40 1.23 -2.31 13.70
N THR A 41 1.75 -2.99 12.68
CA THR A 41 2.10 -2.40 11.37
C THR A 41 0.92 -1.65 10.74
N LEU A 42 -0.31 -2.07 11.06
CA LEU A 42 -1.55 -1.45 10.59
C LEU A 42 -1.78 -0.02 11.12
N LEU A 43 -0.97 0.47 12.07
CA LEU A 43 -1.09 1.84 12.61
C LEU A 43 -0.76 2.92 11.57
N SER A 44 0.20 2.65 10.68
CA SER A 44 0.57 3.57 9.60
C SER A 44 -0.54 3.75 8.55
N TRP A 45 -1.49 2.82 8.48
CA TRP A 45 -2.55 2.82 7.49
C TRP A 45 -3.55 3.95 7.75
N ASN A 46 -3.37 5.05 7.03
CA ASN A 46 -4.08 6.30 7.20
C ASN A 46 -4.41 6.95 5.85
N LYS A 47 -5.66 7.43 5.72
CA LYS A 47 -6.17 8.15 4.53
C LYS A 47 -5.38 9.41 4.16
N SER A 48 -4.63 9.99 5.11
CA SER A 48 -3.87 11.22 4.90
C SER A 48 -2.54 11.02 4.15
N ILE A 49 -2.08 9.78 3.98
CA ILE A 49 -0.83 9.46 3.28
C ILE A 49 -1.07 8.38 2.21
N ASP A 50 -0.22 8.35 1.19
CA ASP A 50 -0.31 7.36 0.11
C ASP A 50 -0.17 5.93 0.65
N CYS A 51 -0.99 5.00 0.16
CA CYS A 51 -1.01 3.64 0.72
C CYS A 51 0.28 2.86 0.44
N CYS A 52 1.02 3.20 -0.62
CA CYS A 52 2.32 2.59 -0.91
C CYS A 52 3.42 3.04 0.06
N SER A 53 3.12 4.06 0.89
CA SER A 53 3.98 4.47 2.01
C SER A 53 3.54 3.86 3.35
N TRP A 54 2.49 3.04 3.38
CA TRP A 54 2.07 2.38 4.61
C TRP A 54 3.02 1.23 4.95
N ASP A 55 3.28 1.04 6.23
CA ASP A 55 4.11 -0.07 6.69
C ASP A 55 3.48 -1.40 6.23
N GLY A 56 4.33 -2.29 5.73
CA GLY A 56 3.90 -3.59 5.24
C GLY A 56 3.15 -3.57 3.91
N VAL A 57 2.98 -2.41 3.25
CA VAL A 57 2.38 -2.33 1.91
C VAL A 57 3.48 -2.12 0.87
N HIS A 58 3.52 -2.97 -0.14
CA HIS A 58 4.41 -2.80 -1.28
C HIS A 58 3.60 -2.69 -2.57
N CYS A 59 3.94 -1.69 -3.37
CA CYS A 59 3.30 -1.39 -4.64
C CYS A 59 4.25 -1.60 -5.81
N ASP A 60 3.69 -1.96 -6.94
CA ASP A 60 4.37 -1.91 -8.22
C ASP A 60 4.74 -0.46 -8.57
N GLU A 61 6.03 -0.20 -8.76
CA GLU A 61 6.56 1.16 -8.94
C GLU A 61 6.04 1.87 -10.19
N MET A 62 5.63 1.11 -11.23
CA MET A 62 5.16 1.65 -12.50
C MET A 62 3.65 1.87 -12.55
N THR A 63 2.87 1.14 -11.74
CA THR A 63 1.40 1.18 -11.80
C THR A 63 0.76 1.71 -10.52
N GLY A 64 1.51 1.79 -9.41
CA GLY A 64 0.98 2.17 -8.10
C GLY A 64 0.04 1.12 -7.50
N GLN A 65 0.02 -0.08 -8.06
CA GLN A 65 -0.87 -1.15 -7.61
C GLN A 65 -0.22 -1.93 -6.47
N VAL A 66 -0.98 -2.19 -5.41
CA VAL A 66 -0.57 -3.02 -4.29
C VAL A 66 -0.30 -4.45 -4.78
N THR A 67 0.93 -4.93 -4.60
CA THR A 67 1.36 -6.26 -5.01
C THR A 67 1.78 -7.14 -3.85
N GLU A 68 2.11 -6.57 -2.69
CA GLU A 68 2.46 -7.33 -1.50
C GLU A 68 1.94 -6.67 -0.22
N LEU A 69 1.47 -7.51 0.69
CA LEU A 69 1.16 -7.16 2.07
C LEU A 69 1.98 -8.04 3.02
N ASN A 70 2.77 -7.41 3.88
CA ASN A 70 3.52 -8.04 4.95
C ASN A 70 3.01 -7.55 6.31
N LEU A 71 2.32 -8.42 7.04
CA LEU A 71 1.70 -8.12 8.33
C LEU A 71 2.31 -8.95 9.48
N THR A 72 3.51 -9.49 9.29
CA THR A 72 4.19 -10.36 10.27
C THR A 72 4.36 -9.71 11.64
N CYS A 73 4.58 -8.39 11.69
CA CYS A 73 4.72 -7.64 12.93
C CYS A 73 3.39 -7.08 13.47
N SER A 74 2.24 -7.45 12.90
CA SER A 74 0.96 -6.80 13.21
C SER A 74 0.16 -7.41 14.36
N LYS A 75 0.57 -8.58 14.89
CA LYS A 75 -0.13 -9.33 15.95
C LYS A 75 -1.65 -9.35 15.72
N LEU A 76 -2.05 -9.76 14.52
CA LEU A 76 -3.43 -9.67 14.06
C LEU A 76 -4.37 -10.46 14.97
N GLN A 77 -5.33 -9.76 15.59
CA GLN A 77 -6.36 -10.36 16.41
C GLN A 77 -7.71 -10.21 15.73
N GLY A 78 -8.30 -11.30 15.26
CA GLY A 78 -9.57 -11.25 14.55
C GLY A 78 -9.83 -12.52 13.76
N LYS A 79 -10.85 -12.49 12.89
CA LYS A 79 -11.16 -13.60 11.99
C LYS A 79 -11.00 -13.15 10.55
N PHE A 80 -10.29 -13.98 9.78
CA PHE A 80 -10.26 -13.82 8.34
C PHE A 80 -11.57 -14.34 7.74
N HIS A 81 -12.34 -13.45 7.12
CA HIS A 81 -13.60 -13.79 6.48
C HIS A 81 -13.43 -13.99 4.97
N SER A 82 -14.18 -14.92 4.39
CA SER A 82 -14.15 -15.22 2.94
C SER A 82 -14.68 -14.07 2.07
N ASN A 83 -15.39 -13.10 2.66
CA ASN A 83 -15.86 -11.88 2.01
C ASN A 83 -14.97 -10.66 2.31
N SER A 84 -13.69 -10.88 2.66
CA SER A 84 -12.73 -9.82 2.95
C SER A 84 -12.58 -8.84 1.78
N SER A 85 -12.44 -7.54 2.07
CA SER A 85 -12.09 -6.54 1.07
C SER A 85 -10.71 -6.78 0.46
N LEU A 86 -9.87 -7.62 1.07
CA LEU A 86 -8.58 -8.04 0.52
C LEU A 86 -8.71 -8.61 -0.90
N PHE A 87 -9.81 -9.31 -1.20
CA PHE A 87 -10.06 -9.90 -2.52
C PHE A 87 -10.30 -8.86 -3.63
N GLN A 88 -10.46 -7.58 -3.29
CA GLN A 88 -10.52 -6.48 -4.25
C GLN A 88 -9.13 -6.10 -4.78
N LEU A 89 -8.05 -6.53 -4.11
CA LEU A 89 -6.66 -6.32 -4.52
C LEU A 89 -6.26 -7.37 -5.57
N SER A 90 -6.78 -7.24 -6.78
CA SER A 90 -6.58 -8.20 -7.87
C SER A 90 -5.12 -8.42 -8.30
N ASN A 91 -4.23 -7.49 -7.97
CA ASN A 91 -2.80 -7.55 -8.28
C ASN A 91 -1.94 -8.03 -7.11
N LEU A 92 -2.55 -8.42 -5.98
CA LEU A 92 -1.83 -8.91 -4.83
C LEU A 92 -1.16 -10.27 -5.16
N LYS A 93 0.16 -10.31 -5.11
CA LYS A 93 1.00 -11.47 -5.40
C LYS A 93 1.48 -12.16 -4.13
N ARG A 94 1.68 -11.39 -3.06
CA ARG A 94 2.15 -11.91 -1.77
C ARG A 94 1.30 -11.38 -0.62
N LEU A 95 0.93 -12.29 0.26
CA LEU A 95 0.28 -11.99 1.52
C LEU A 95 1.00 -12.76 2.61
N ASP A 96 1.61 -12.04 3.55
CA ASP A 96 2.24 -12.61 4.73
C ASP A 96 1.49 -12.17 5.99
N LEU A 97 0.98 -13.16 6.73
CA LEU A 97 0.20 -12.99 7.95
C LEU A 97 0.85 -13.70 9.15
N SER A 98 2.05 -14.28 8.98
CA SER A 98 2.66 -15.22 9.93
C SER A 98 3.03 -14.58 11.26
#